data_AF-A0A1A8UG90-F1
#
_entry.id   AF-A0A1A8UG90-F1
#
_cell.length_a   1.000
_cell.length_b   1.000
_cell.length_c   1.000
_cell.angle_alpha   90.00
_cell.angle_beta   90.00
_cell.angle_gamma   90.00
#
_symmetry.space_group_name_H-M   'P 1'
#
loop_
_entity.id
_entity.type
_entity.pdbx_description
1 polymer ?
#
loop_
_entity_poly.entity_id
_entity_poly.type
_entity_poly.pdbx_seq_one_letter_code
_entity_poly.pdbx_strand_id
1 'polypeptide(L)'
;MFQLPILNFSPQQVAGVCETLEESGDVERLGRFLWSLPVAPAACEVLNKNESVLRARAVVAFHTGNFRELYHILENHKFTKESHTK
;
A
#
# COMPACT_ATOMS: atom_id res chain seq x y z
N MET A 1 10.88 -7.13 -22.29
CA MET A 1 10.44 -6.13 -21.30
C MET A 1 8.95 -6.36 -21.08
N PHE A 2 8.53 -6.79 -19.89
CA PHE A 2 7.09 -6.86 -19.58
C PHE A 2 6.59 -5.43 -19.39
N GLN A 3 5.85 -4.90 -20.38
CA GLN A 3 5.08 -3.67 -20.18
C GLN A 3 3.92 -4.03 -19.26
N LEU A 4 4.04 -3.66 -17.98
CA LEU A 4 2.90 -3.64 -17.09
C LEU A 4 1.95 -2.55 -17.60
N PRO A 5 0.64 -2.83 -17.76
CA PRO A 5 -0.32 -1.82 -18.14
C PRO A 5 -0.25 -0.68 -17.12
N ILE A 6 -0.12 0.55 -17.62
CA ILE A 6 -0.07 1.74 -16.78
C ILE A 6 -1.50 1.98 -16.30
N LEU A 7 -1.81 1.52 -15.09
CA LEU A 7 -3.13 1.66 -14.52
C LEU A 7 -3.27 3.08 -13.96
N ASN A 8 -4.01 3.93 -14.66
CA ASN A 8 -4.37 5.28 -14.22
C ASN A 8 -5.52 5.22 -13.20
N PHE A 9 -5.23 4.72 -12.00
CA PHE A 9 -6.18 4.73 -10.90
C PHE A 9 -6.18 6.09 -10.19
N SER A 10 -7.36 6.53 -9.75
CA SER A 10 -7.43 7.59 -8.75
C SER A 10 -6.89 7.09 -7.41
N PRO A 11 -6.38 7.97 -6.54
CA PRO A 11 -5.91 7.57 -5.21
C PRO A 11 -6.95 6.82 -4.39
N GLN A 12 -8.24 7.17 -4.54
CA GLN A 12 -9.36 6.48 -3.90
C GLN A 12 -9.56 5.05 -4.43
N GLN A 13 -9.39 4.84 -5.74
CA GLN A 13 -9.46 3.49 -6.32
C GLN A 13 -8.29 2.63 -5.84
N VAL A 14 -7.09 3.20 -5.73
CA VAL A 14 -5.92 2.50 -5.17
C VAL A 14 -6.19 2.08 -3.73
N ALA A 15 -6.71 2.97 -2.89
CA ALA A 15 -7.06 2.66 -1.51
C ALA A 15 -8.08 1.52 -1.40
N GLY A 16 -9.15 1.56 -2.19
CA GLY A 16 -10.17 0.50 -2.18
C GLY A 16 -9.64 -0.87 -2.65
N VAL A 17 -8.72 -0.89 -3.61
CA VAL A 17 -8.04 -2.14 -4.03
C VAL A 17 -7.13 -2.66 -2.91
N CYS A 18 -6.38 -1.78 -2.24
CA CYS A 18 -5.55 -2.14 -1.09
C CYS A 18 -6.39 -2.77 0.03
N GLU A 19 -7.52 -2.15 0.39
CA GLU A 19 -8.43 -2.66 1.42
C GLU A 19 -9.00 -4.03 1.04
N THR A 20 -9.49 -4.18 -0.18
CA THR A 20 -10.07 -5.45 -0.66
C THR A 20 -9.05 -6.58 -0.61
N LEU A 21 -7.82 -6.33 -1.07
CA LEU A 21 -6.76 -7.34 -1.08
C LEU A 21 -6.26 -7.66 0.32
N GLU A 22 -6.12 -6.65 1.18
CA GLU A 22 -5.79 -6.82 2.60
C GLU A 22 -6.83 -7.67 3.33
N GLU A 23 -8.12 -7.38 3.16
CA GLU A 23 -9.23 -8.11 3.79
C GLU A 23 -9.36 -9.55 3.26
N SER A 24 -9.02 -9.78 2.00
CA SER A 24 -8.97 -11.13 1.43
C SER A 24 -7.79 -11.97 1.93
N GLY A 25 -6.78 -11.35 2.55
CA GLY A 25 -5.53 -11.99 2.94
C GLY A 25 -4.58 -12.31 1.78
N ASP A 26 -4.86 -11.82 0.57
CA ASP A 26 -4.04 -12.04 -0.63
C ASP A 26 -2.85 -11.05 -0.69
N VAL A 27 -1.93 -11.22 0.28
CA VAL A 27 -0.79 -10.31 0.49
C VAL A 27 0.19 -10.35 -0.69
N GLU A 28 0.33 -11.48 -1.38
CA GLU A 28 1.18 -11.58 -2.57
C GLU A 28 0.65 -10.71 -3.72
N ARG A 29 -0.66 -10.75 -4.00
CA ARG A 29 -1.26 -9.86 -5.00
C ARG A 29 -1.22 -8.41 -4.55
N LEU A 30 -1.40 -8.12 -3.27
CA LEU A 30 -1.26 -6.78 -2.72
C LEU A 30 0.15 -6.20 -2.98
N GLY A 31 1.19 -6.98 -2.73
CA GLY A 31 2.58 -6.57 -3.01
C GLY A 31 2.82 -6.29 -4.50
N ARG A 32 2.32 -7.14 -5.39
CA ARG A 32 2.42 -6.93 -6.85
C ARG A 32 1.67 -5.69 -7.30
N PHE A 33 0.48 -5.46 -6.75
CA PHE A 33 -0.33 -4.28 -7.04
C PHE A 33 0.40 -3.01 -6.63
N LEU A 34 0.88 -2.93 -5.38
CA LEU A 34 1.65 -1.78 -4.88
C LEU A 34 2.91 -1.51 -5.72
N TRP A 35 3.61 -2.56 -6.17
CA TRP A 35 4.77 -2.43 -7.06
C TRP A 35 4.40 -1.93 -8.47
N SER A 36 3.19 -2.23 -8.94
CA SER A 36 2.69 -1.81 -10.26
C SER A 36 2.17 -0.37 -10.31
N LEU A 37 2.00 0.29 -9.15
CA LEU A 37 1.46 1.64 -9.09
C LEU A 37 2.39 2.63 -9.83
N PRO A 38 1.83 3.60 -10.56
CA PRO A 38 2.63 4.55 -11.30
C PRO A 38 3.50 5.38 -10.33
N VAL A 39 4.81 5.45 -10.61
CA VAL A 39 5.78 6.26 -9.85
C VAL A 39 5.65 7.76 -10.17
N ALA A 40 4.50 8.20 -10.67
CA ALA A 40 4.26 9.60 -10.95
C ALA A 40 4.39 10.39 -9.62
N PRO A 41 5.28 11.40 -9.53
CA PRO A 41 5.58 12.07 -8.26
C PRO A 41 4.33 12.61 -7.54
N ALA A 42 3.40 13.20 -8.31
CA ALA A 42 2.14 13.74 -7.77
C ALA A 42 1.21 12.64 -7.22
N ALA A 43 1.15 11.47 -7.87
CA ALA A 43 0.35 10.36 -7.36
C ALA A 43 1.00 9.75 -6.11
N CYS A 44 2.33 9.64 -6.10
CA CYS A 44 3.10 9.13 -4.97
C CYS A 44 2.87 9.97 -3.70
N GLU A 45 2.86 11.30 -3.80
CA GLU A 45 2.59 12.17 -2.64
C GLU A 45 1.19 11.98 -2.05
N VAL A 46 0.18 11.78 -2.90
CA VAL A 46 -1.21 11.57 -2.43
C VAL A 46 -1.37 10.19 -1.82
N LEU A 47 -0.79 9.16 -2.45
CA LEU A 47 -0.83 7.79 -1.96
C LEU A 47 -0.07 7.62 -0.63
N ASN A 48 1.06 8.32 -0.45
CA ASN A 48 1.82 8.31 0.80
C ASN A 48 1.11 9.05 1.95
N LYS A 49 -0.03 9.71 1.68
CA LYS A 49 -0.90 10.30 2.72
C LYS A 49 -2.15 9.47 2.98
N ASN A 50 -2.39 8.42 2.19
CA ASN A 50 -3.56 7.58 2.32
C ASN A 50 -3.29 6.45 3.31
N GLU A 51 -4.03 6.43 4.42
CA GLU A 51 -3.82 5.47 5.50
C GLU A 51 -3.97 4.01 5.02
N SER A 52 -4.95 3.69 4.18
CA SER A 52 -5.18 2.35 3.66
C SER A 52 -4.01 1.86 2.81
N VAL A 53 -3.37 2.76 2.06
CA VAL A 53 -2.17 2.44 1.25
C VAL A 53 -0.95 2.23 2.16
N LEU A 54 -0.75 3.08 3.17
CA LEU A 54 0.34 2.93 4.13
C LEU A 54 0.21 1.63 4.94
N ARG A 55 -1.01 1.29 5.37
CA ARG A 55 -1.31 0.04 6.06
C ARG A 55 -1.03 -1.17 5.17
N ALA A 56 -1.49 -1.15 3.91
CA ALA A 56 -1.17 -2.19 2.94
C ALA A 56 0.34 -2.38 2.74
N ARG A 57 1.11 -1.30 2.66
CA ARG A 57 2.58 -1.37 2.60
C ARG A 57 3.19 -1.99 3.86
N ALA A 58 2.68 -1.64 5.04
CA ALA A 58 3.12 -2.22 6.31
C ALA A 58 2.82 -3.73 6.35
N VAL A 59 1.63 -4.17 5.93
CA VAL A 59 1.26 -5.60 5.85
C VAL A 59 2.19 -6.36 4.91
N VAL A 60 2.47 -5.82 3.73
CA VAL A 60 3.40 -6.43 2.77
C VAL A 60 4.84 -6.46 3.31
N ALA A 61 5.29 -5.39 3.97
CA ALA A 61 6.62 -5.34 4.60
C ALA A 61 6.76 -6.39 5.72
N PHE A 62 5.73 -6.57 6.53
CA PHE A 62 5.68 -7.61 7.56
C PHE A 62 5.73 -9.02 6.93
N HIS A 63 4.90 -9.28 5.92
CA HIS A 63 4.85 -10.58 5.25
C HIS A 63 6.15 -10.94 4.54
N THR A 64 6.85 -9.97 3.96
CA THR A 64 8.14 -10.15 3.27
C THR A 64 9.35 -10.14 4.19
N GLY A 65 9.16 -9.92 5.51
CA GLY A 65 10.24 -9.83 6.49
C GLY A 65 11.06 -8.54 6.41
N ASN A 66 10.60 -7.52 5.67
CA ASN A 66 11.26 -6.22 5.59
C ASN A 66 10.87 -5.33 6.79
N PHE A 67 11.31 -5.72 7.98
CA PHE A 67 10.94 -5.03 9.22
C PHE A 67 11.45 -3.59 9.30
N ARG A 68 12.54 -3.26 8.58
CA ARG A 68 13.04 -1.88 8.52
C ARG A 68 12.02 -0.94 7.88
N GLU A 69 11.43 -1.34 6.75
CA GLU A 69 10.38 -0.56 6.09
C GLU A 69 9.10 -0.53 6.94
N LEU A 70 8.75 -1.66 7.57
CA LEU A 70 7.60 -1.71 8.48
C LEU A 70 7.71 -0.67 9.59
N TYR A 71 8.82 -0.66 10.34
CA TYR A 71 9.02 0.31 11.42
C TYR A 71 9.08 1.74 10.89
N HIS A 72 9.74 1.96 9.75
CA HIS A 72 9.75 3.27 9.12
C HIS A 72 8.33 3.80 8.83
N ILE A 73 7.45 2.96 8.28
CA ILE A 73 6.05 3.34 8.01
C ILE A 73 5.33 3.67 9.31
N LEU A 74 5.40 2.77 10.31
CA LEU A 74 4.66 2.89 11.57
C LEU A 74 5.11 4.08 12.43
N GLU A 75 6.40 4.41 12.42
CA GLU A 75 6.96 5.51 13.22
C GLU A 75 6.73 6.89 12.58
N ASN A 76 6.60 6.95 11.25
CA ASN A 76 6.53 8.23 10.52
C ASN A 76 5.10 8.62 10.11
N HIS A 77 4.12 7.76 10.33
CA HIS A 77 2.72 8.03 9.97
C HIS A 77 1.79 7.79 11.17
N LYS A 78 0.77 8.64 11.30
CA LYS A 78 -0.27 8.47 12.30
C LYS A 78 -1.39 7.64 11.69
N PHE A 79 -1.79 6.57 12.39
CA PHE A 79 -2.91 5.73 12.02
C PHE A 79 -4.11 6.05 12.91
N THR A 80 -5.31 5.93 12.35
CA THR A 80 -6.55 5.95 13.13
C THR A 80 -6.66 4.70 14.00
N LYS A 81 -7.50 4.79 15.05
CA LYS A 81 -7.74 3.66 15.96
C LYS A 81 -8.27 2.42 15.24
N GLU A 82 -8.99 2.59 14.14
CA GLU A 82 -9.57 1.51 13.34
C GLU A 82 -8.47 0.64 12.70
N SER A 83 -7.34 1.25 12.34
CA SER A 83 -6.20 0.55 11.76
C SER A 83 -5.30 -0.13 12.80
N HIS A 84 -5.44 0.16 14.10
CA HIS A 84 -4.60 -0.44 15.15
C HIS A 84 -4.94 -1.91 15.44
N THR A 85 -6.15 -2.35 15.11
CA THR A 85 -6.61 -3.73 15.33
C THR A 85 -6.39 -4.63 14.12
N LYS A 86 -5.91 -4.07 13.00
CA LYS A 86 -5.62 -4.81 11.77
C LYS A 86 -4.18 -5.34 11.78
#